data_AF-A0A6B4JXG4-F1
#
_entry.id   AF-A0A6B4JXG4-F1
#
_cell.length_a   1.000
_cell.length_b   1.000
_cell.length_c   1.000
_cell.angle_alpha   90.00
_cell.angle_beta   90.00
_cell.angle_gamma   90.00
#
_symmetry.space_group_name_H-M   'P 1'
#
loop_
_entity.id
_entity.type
_entity.pdbx_description
1 polymer ?
#
loop_
_entity_poly.entity_id
_entity_poly.type
_entity_poly.pdbx_seq_one_letter_code
_entity_poly.pdbx_strand_id
1 'polypeptide(L)'
;MELTVPLVDYIKSLECINKILDIDKNNVLAVILECCIHHYHLGGINEDLFNKLNLIRTNDNDVLSMIKYIMSLYYEDLDINKQKELLEQSICLCNDYVTNYEELGNIYIIQGDLDKGKKLIKKAYDNIKLVYNEEELCDFTDVNEYINEHVKGIHLSWINKERIRELLN
;
A
#
# COMPACT_ATOMS: atom_id res chain seq x y z
N MET A 1 16.97 17.51 -9.11
CA MET A 1 15.91 18.24 -8.39
C MET A 1 14.82 17.21 -8.17
N GLU A 2 14.85 16.54 -7.02
CA GLU A 2 13.95 15.42 -6.71
C GLU A 2 12.52 15.95 -6.55
N LEU A 3 11.59 15.29 -7.24
CA LEU A 3 10.16 15.53 -7.14
C LEU A 3 9.70 15.11 -5.74
N THR A 4 9.50 16.09 -4.85
CA THR A 4 8.84 15.86 -3.56
C THR A 4 7.36 15.63 -3.81
N VAL A 5 6.96 14.35 -3.76
CA VAL A 5 5.58 13.86 -3.80
C VAL A 5 4.79 14.44 -2.61
N PRO A 6 3.50 14.77 -2.74
CA PRO A 6 2.84 15.75 -1.90
C PRO A 6 2.11 15.17 -0.69
N LEU A 7 2.86 14.40 0.10
CA LEU A 7 2.87 14.62 1.54
C LEU A 7 3.83 15.81 1.80
N VAL A 8 3.53 16.99 1.23
CA VAL A 8 4.40 18.19 1.32
C VAL A 8 4.65 18.59 2.78
N ASP A 9 3.69 18.26 3.65
CA ASP A 9 3.78 18.46 5.09
C ASP A 9 3.13 17.27 5.82
N TYR A 10 3.87 16.16 5.93
CA TYR A 10 3.41 14.99 6.69
C TYR A 10 3.13 15.32 8.16
N ILE A 11 3.73 16.38 8.72
CA ILE A 11 3.47 16.86 10.09
C ILE A 11 2.03 17.37 10.18
N LYS A 12 1.62 18.29 9.28
CA LYS A 12 0.22 18.75 9.23
C LYS A 12 -0.77 17.62 8.92
N SER A 13 -0.35 16.66 8.10
CA SER A 13 -1.18 15.48 7.79
C SER A 13 -1.45 14.66 9.06
N LEU A 14 -0.42 14.42 9.88
CA LEU A 14 -0.57 13.78 11.20
C LEU A 14 -1.42 14.62 12.16
N GLU A 15 -1.30 15.95 12.17
CA GLU A 15 -2.18 16.81 12.97
C GLU A 15 -3.66 16.65 12.59
N CYS A 16 -3.96 16.57 11.29
CA CYS A 16 -5.32 16.32 10.79
C CYS A 16 -5.81 14.92 11.16
N ILE A 17 -4.96 13.89 10.98
CA ILE A 17 -5.26 12.51 11.36
C ILE A 17 -5.56 12.41 12.87
N ASN A 18 -4.75 13.04 13.72
CA ASN A 18 -4.97 13.05 15.17
C ASN A 18 -6.32 13.66 15.54
N LYS A 19 -6.72 14.77 14.89
CA LYS A 19 -8.06 15.36 15.10
C LYS A 19 -9.19 14.40 14.70
N ILE A 20 -9.00 13.62 13.63
CA ILE A 20 -9.97 12.60 13.22
C ILE A 20 -10.05 11.49 14.27
N LEU A 21 -8.90 11.00 14.74
CA LEU A 21 -8.81 9.93 15.73
C LEU A 21 -9.30 10.34 17.12
N ASP A 22 -9.24 11.64 17.46
CA ASP A 22 -9.86 12.19 18.68
C ASP A 22 -11.39 12.10 18.63
N ILE A 23 -11.98 12.24 17.44
CA ILE A 23 -13.42 12.15 17.21
C ILE A 23 -13.86 10.69 17.07
N ASP A 24 -13.13 9.91 16.26
CA ASP A 24 -13.37 8.50 16.00
C ASP A 24 -12.06 7.71 16.07
N LYS A 25 -11.83 7.12 17.26
CA LYS A 25 -10.60 6.36 17.57
C LYS A 25 -10.37 5.15 16.68
N ASN A 26 -11.42 4.66 16.01
CA ASN A 26 -11.36 3.48 15.16
C ASN A 26 -11.55 3.82 13.68
N ASN A 27 -11.38 5.10 13.30
CA ASN A 27 -11.47 5.51 11.91
C ASN A 27 -10.37 4.82 11.08
N VAL A 28 -10.78 3.79 10.33
CA VAL A 28 -9.85 2.90 9.64
C VAL A 28 -8.99 3.60 8.61
N LEU A 29 -9.56 4.56 7.86
CA LEU A 29 -8.83 5.33 6.86
C LEU A 29 -7.77 6.21 7.52
N ALA A 30 -8.09 6.86 8.64
CA ALA A 30 -7.12 7.66 9.39
C ALA A 30 -5.95 6.80 9.90
N VAL A 31 -6.22 5.60 10.42
CA VAL A 31 -5.16 4.67 10.87
C VAL A 31 -4.31 4.17 9.68
N ILE A 32 -4.92 3.84 8.54
CA ILE A 32 -4.19 3.45 7.32
C ILE A 32 -3.28 4.59 6.86
N LEU A 33 -3.77 5.82 6.79
CA LEU A 33 -2.97 6.98 6.40
C LEU A 33 -1.83 7.26 7.39
N GLU A 34 -2.07 7.13 8.70
CA GLU A 34 -1.04 7.25 9.73
C GLU A 34 0.09 6.23 9.46
N CYS A 35 -0.26 4.99 9.15
CA CYS A 35 0.70 3.94 8.81
C CYS A 35 1.47 4.24 7.52
N CYS A 36 0.80 4.71 6.46
CA CYS A 36 1.46 5.13 5.23
C CYS A 36 2.49 6.25 5.48
N ILE A 37 2.12 7.27 6.25
CA ILE A 37 3.05 8.35 6.62
C ILE A 37 4.25 7.80 7.38
N HIS A 38 3.99 6.90 8.33
CA HIS A 38 5.05 6.29 9.12
C HIS A 38 6.03 5.48 8.27
N HIS A 39 5.49 4.65 7.38
CA HIS A 39 6.29 3.84 6.47
C HIS A 39 7.12 4.69 5.51
N TYR A 40 6.50 5.66 4.81
CA TYR A 40 7.20 6.43 3.77
C TYR A 40 8.04 7.61 4.28
N HIS A 41 7.78 8.13 5.48
CA HIS A 41 8.43 9.35 5.98
C HIS A 41 9.08 9.23 7.36
N LEU A 42 8.72 8.25 8.18
CA LEU A 42 9.20 8.15 9.57
C LEU A 42 9.94 6.83 9.86
N GLY A 43 10.38 6.13 8.82
CA GLY A 43 11.27 4.98 8.94
C GLY A 43 10.56 3.66 9.30
N GLY A 44 9.24 3.58 9.10
CA GLY A 44 8.49 2.34 9.28
C GLY A 44 7.28 2.47 10.21
N ILE A 45 6.41 1.47 10.12
CA ILE A 45 5.26 1.31 11.01
C ILE A 45 5.77 0.82 12.37
N ASN A 46 5.37 1.46 13.47
CA ASN A 46 5.74 1.02 14.82
C ASN A 46 4.73 -0.01 15.37
N GLU A 47 5.09 -0.65 16.48
CA GLU A 47 4.27 -1.69 17.12
C GLU A 47 2.90 -1.16 17.58
N ASP A 48 2.82 0.09 18.05
CA ASP A 48 1.55 0.69 18.48
C ASP A 48 0.56 0.82 17.31
N LEU A 49 1.03 1.30 16.14
CA LEU A 49 0.22 1.39 14.93
C LEU A 49 -0.19 0.02 14.40
N PHE A 50 0.74 -0.94 14.41
CA PHE A 50 0.43 -2.32 14.04
C PHE A 50 -0.68 -2.90 14.94
N ASN A 51 -0.58 -2.68 16.26
CA ASN A 51 -1.59 -3.13 17.22
C ASN A 51 -2.94 -2.43 17.02
N LYS A 52 -2.96 -1.12 16.72
CA LYS A 52 -4.19 -0.40 16.35
C LYS A 52 -4.87 -1.07 15.15
N LEU A 53 -4.14 -1.34 14.06
CA LEU A 53 -4.67 -2.01 12.87
C LEU A 53 -5.26 -3.39 13.21
N ASN A 54 -4.55 -4.18 14.01
CA ASN A 54 -4.96 -5.53 14.38
C ASN A 54 -6.24 -5.57 15.25
N LEU A 55 -6.56 -4.47 15.93
CA LEU A 55 -7.76 -4.32 16.75
C LEU A 55 -8.99 -3.87 15.96
N ILE A 56 -8.83 -3.40 14.72
CA ILE A 56 -9.95 -3.01 13.87
C ILE A 56 -10.85 -4.22 13.60
N ARG A 57 -12.16 -4.01 13.70
CA ARG A 57 -13.19 -5.01 13.45
C ARG A 57 -14.11 -4.49 12.35
N THR A 58 -14.05 -5.13 11.19
CA THR A 58 -14.91 -4.84 10.04
C THR A 58 -15.19 -6.13 9.29
N ASN A 59 -16.32 -6.20 8.60
CA ASN A 59 -16.68 -7.29 7.69
C ASN A 59 -16.47 -6.89 6.22
N ASP A 60 -15.91 -5.70 5.98
CA ASP A 60 -15.60 -5.21 4.64
C ASP A 60 -14.27 -5.80 4.16
N ASN A 61 -14.34 -6.68 3.16
CA ASN A 61 -13.16 -7.33 2.58
C ASN A 61 -12.21 -6.34 1.89
N ASP A 62 -12.71 -5.24 1.31
CA ASP A 62 -11.88 -4.20 0.68
C ASP A 62 -10.98 -3.55 1.75
N VAL A 63 -11.58 -3.22 2.90
CA VAL A 63 -10.88 -2.66 4.07
C VAL A 63 -9.96 -3.69 4.71
N LEU A 64 -10.41 -4.93 4.91
CA LEU A 64 -9.57 -5.98 5.48
C LEU A 64 -8.34 -6.26 4.60
N SER A 65 -8.49 -6.24 3.28
CA SER A 65 -7.37 -6.38 2.35
C SER A 65 -6.36 -5.24 2.54
N MET A 66 -6.82 -3.98 2.58
CA MET A 66 -5.92 -2.84 2.85
C MET A 66 -5.20 -2.97 4.20
N ILE A 67 -5.91 -3.38 5.26
CA ILE A 67 -5.28 -3.60 6.58
C ILE A 67 -4.20 -4.67 6.48
N LYS A 68 -4.46 -5.80 5.81
CA LYS A 68 -3.48 -6.88 5.66
C LYS A 68 -2.26 -6.46 4.85
N TYR A 69 -2.45 -5.69 3.79
CA TYR A 69 -1.36 -5.06 3.06
C TYR A 69 -0.51 -4.16 3.96
N ILE A 70 -1.11 -3.20 4.65
CA ILE A 70 -0.37 -2.28 5.53
C ILE A 70 0.35 -3.03 6.66
N MET A 71 -0.29 -4.05 7.25
CA MET A 71 0.36 -4.91 8.24
C MET A 71 1.55 -5.69 7.65
N SER A 72 1.55 -6.01 6.36
CA SER A 72 2.69 -6.66 5.71
C SER A 72 3.91 -5.74 5.65
N LEU A 73 3.72 -4.43 5.45
CA LEU A 73 4.80 -3.43 5.42
C LEU A 73 5.53 -3.33 6.77
N TYR A 74 4.85 -3.60 7.87
CA TYR A 74 5.50 -3.72 9.19
C TYR A 74 6.57 -4.83 9.22
N TYR A 75 6.36 -5.92 8.45
CA TYR A 75 7.23 -7.09 8.45
C TYR A 75 8.29 -7.10 7.35
N GLU A 76 8.31 -6.10 6.46
CA GLU A 76 9.21 -6.05 5.29
C GLU A 76 10.68 -6.31 5.64
N ASP A 77 11.17 -5.63 6.68
CA ASP A 77 12.55 -5.78 7.19
C ASP A 77 12.67 -6.71 8.40
N LEU A 78 11.56 -7.27 8.90
CA LEU A 78 11.52 -8.04 10.14
C LEU A 78 11.36 -9.55 9.92
N ASP A 79 10.43 -9.95 9.07
CA ASP A 79 10.06 -11.36 8.86
C ASP A 79 9.36 -11.54 7.50
N ILE A 80 10.16 -11.90 6.49
CA ILE A 80 9.69 -12.14 5.12
C ILE A 80 8.58 -13.19 5.03
N ASN A 81 8.52 -14.16 5.95
CA ASN A 81 7.46 -15.18 5.93
C ASN A 81 6.14 -14.61 6.41
N LYS A 82 6.16 -13.76 7.45
CA LYS A 82 4.95 -13.06 7.91
C LYS A 82 4.47 -12.02 6.93
N GLN A 83 5.39 -11.26 6.32
CA GLN A 83 5.04 -10.32 5.25
C GLN A 83 4.29 -11.05 4.13
N LYS A 84 4.85 -12.17 3.66
CA LYS A 84 4.25 -13.04 2.65
C LYS A 84 2.88 -13.57 3.05
N GLU A 85 2.73 -14.09 4.26
CA GLU A 85 1.44 -14.60 4.76
C GLU A 85 0.36 -13.52 4.74
N LEU A 86 0.70 -12.29 5.16
CA LEU A 86 -0.21 -11.16 5.17
C LEU A 86 -0.57 -10.69 3.76
N LEU A 87 0.37 -10.69 2.82
CA LEU A 87 0.10 -10.39 1.41
C LEU A 87 -0.82 -11.46 0.78
N GLU A 88 -0.60 -12.73 1.07
CA GLU A 88 -1.48 -13.82 0.62
C GLU A 88 -2.90 -13.69 1.18
N GLN A 89 -3.03 -13.33 2.48
CA GLN A 89 -4.33 -13.02 3.08
C GLN A 89 -4.99 -11.80 2.40
N SER A 90 -4.21 -10.75 2.16
CA SER A 90 -4.66 -9.52 1.50
C SER A 90 -5.24 -9.81 0.12
N ILE A 91 -4.55 -10.62 -0.69
CA ILE A 91 -4.98 -11.05 -2.03
C ILE A 91 -6.23 -11.94 -1.97
N CYS A 92 -6.33 -12.82 -0.97
CA CYS A 92 -7.49 -13.68 -0.79
C CYS A 92 -8.77 -12.87 -0.49
N LEU A 93 -8.61 -11.77 0.26
CA LEU A 93 -9.71 -10.85 0.57
C LEU A 93 -10.10 -9.96 -0.61
N CYS A 94 -9.10 -9.44 -1.34
CA CYS A 94 -9.30 -8.63 -2.55
C CYS A 94 -8.17 -8.90 -3.55
N ASN A 95 -8.55 -9.42 -4.72
CA ASN A 95 -7.63 -9.80 -5.79
C ASN A 95 -7.48 -8.73 -6.88
N ASP A 96 -7.89 -7.49 -6.59
CA ASP A 96 -7.79 -6.36 -7.53
C ASP A 96 -6.56 -5.48 -7.27
N TYR A 97 -5.93 -5.56 -6.09
CA TYR A 97 -4.87 -4.61 -5.73
C TYR A 97 -3.54 -4.97 -6.36
N VAL A 98 -2.95 -4.01 -7.06
CA VAL A 98 -1.68 -4.12 -7.78
C VAL A 98 -0.53 -4.27 -6.79
N THR A 99 -0.49 -3.42 -5.76
CA THR A 99 0.54 -3.40 -4.71
C THR A 99 0.72 -4.77 -4.06
N ASN A 100 -0.38 -5.43 -3.70
CA ASN A 100 -0.35 -6.75 -3.07
C ASN A 100 0.37 -7.81 -3.93
N TYR A 101 0.01 -7.87 -5.20
CA TYR A 101 0.60 -8.83 -6.14
C TYR A 101 2.03 -8.48 -6.49
N GLU A 102 2.32 -7.19 -6.61
CA GLU A 102 3.65 -6.68 -6.89
C GLU A 102 4.62 -7.04 -5.76
N GLU A 103 4.29 -6.71 -4.51
CA GLU A 103 5.15 -6.99 -3.36
C GLU A 103 5.39 -8.49 -3.19
N LEU A 104 4.31 -9.29 -3.28
CA LEU A 104 4.44 -10.75 -3.20
C LEU A 104 5.28 -11.31 -4.35
N GLY A 105 5.11 -10.76 -5.55
CA GLY A 105 5.88 -11.13 -6.73
C GLY A 105 7.37 -10.85 -6.55
N ASN A 106 7.72 -9.66 -6.05
CA ASN A 106 9.10 -9.26 -5.75
C ASN A 106 9.73 -10.18 -4.70
N ILE A 107 9.01 -10.53 -3.63
CA ILE A 107 9.48 -11.50 -2.62
C ILE A 107 9.86 -12.83 -3.29
N TYR A 108 9.01 -13.36 -4.16
CA TYR A 108 9.30 -14.62 -4.87
C TYR A 108 10.49 -14.49 -5.83
N ILE A 109 10.61 -13.37 -6.54
CA ILE A 109 11.76 -13.10 -7.42
C ILE A 109 13.07 -13.08 -6.62
N ILE A 110 13.09 -12.37 -5.48
CA ILE A 110 14.26 -12.29 -4.58
C ILE A 110 14.62 -13.67 -4.02
N GLN A 111 13.62 -14.51 -3.72
CA GLN A 111 13.81 -15.89 -3.27
C GLN A 111 14.20 -16.87 -4.40
N GLY A 112 14.26 -16.41 -5.65
CA GLY A 112 14.66 -17.22 -6.81
C GLY A 112 13.54 -17.99 -7.50
N ASP A 113 12.30 -17.91 -7.02
CA ASP A 113 11.12 -18.49 -7.70
C ASP A 113 10.58 -17.51 -8.74
N LEU A 114 11.36 -17.34 -9.81
CA LEU A 114 11.09 -16.38 -10.89
C LEU A 114 9.75 -16.68 -11.58
N ASP A 115 9.40 -17.95 -11.76
CA ASP A 115 8.15 -18.34 -12.43
C ASP A 115 6.94 -17.90 -11.62
N LYS A 116 6.94 -18.12 -10.30
CA LYS A 116 5.84 -17.68 -9.44
C LYS A 116 5.83 -16.16 -9.30
N GLY A 117 7.00 -15.55 -9.12
CA GLY A 117 7.16 -14.11 -9.04
C GLY A 117 6.59 -13.40 -10.26
N LYS A 118 7.04 -13.76 -11.46
CA LYS A 118 6.55 -13.18 -12.73
C LYS A 118 5.05 -13.39 -12.96
N LYS A 119 4.48 -14.52 -12.54
CA LYS A 119 3.02 -14.73 -12.60
C LYS A 119 2.25 -13.74 -11.73
N LEU A 120 2.78 -13.41 -10.55
CA LEU A 120 2.17 -12.43 -9.65
C LEU A 120 2.35 -11.01 -10.20
N ILE A 121 3.55 -10.64 -10.66
CA ILE A 121 3.77 -9.35 -11.35
C ILE A 121 2.82 -9.19 -12.54
N LYS A 122 2.59 -10.26 -13.32
CA LYS A 122 1.64 -10.21 -14.44
C LYS A 122 0.22 -9.92 -13.97
N LYS A 123 -0.20 -10.49 -12.84
CA LYS A 123 -1.49 -10.17 -12.20
C LYS A 123 -1.55 -8.73 -11.72
N ALA A 124 -0.49 -8.24 -11.08
CA ALA A 124 -0.38 -6.83 -10.69
C ALA A 124 -0.59 -5.92 -11.91
N TYR A 125 0.13 -6.17 -13.00
CA TYR A 125 0.04 -5.39 -14.23
C TYR A 125 -1.36 -5.42 -14.88
N ASP A 126 -2.02 -6.58 -14.87
CA ASP A 126 -3.37 -6.73 -15.44
C ASP A 126 -4.46 -6.06 -14.62
N ASN A 127 -4.20 -5.77 -13.35
CA ASN A 127 -5.13 -5.16 -12.42
C ASN A 127 -5.09 -3.62 -12.42
N ILE A 128 -4.17 -3.01 -13.17
CA ILE A 128 -4.05 -1.55 -13.29
C ILE A 128 -5.32 -1.00 -13.94
N LYS A 129 -6.03 -0.09 -13.26
CA LYS A 129 -7.31 0.49 -13.70
C LYS A 129 -7.14 1.87 -14.33
N LEU A 130 -6.20 2.66 -13.83
CA LEU A 130 -5.91 4.01 -14.32
C LEU A 130 -4.41 4.24 -14.39
N VAL A 131 -3.97 4.93 -15.44
CA VAL A 131 -2.59 5.40 -15.57
C VAL A 131 -2.66 6.89 -15.83
N TYR A 132 -2.04 7.70 -14.98
CA TYR A 132 -2.03 9.15 -15.19
C TYR A 132 -1.16 9.51 -16.40
N ASN A 133 -1.64 10.48 -17.16
CA ASN A 133 -0.90 11.03 -18.29
C ASN A 133 0.25 11.91 -17.76
N GLU A 134 1.30 12.17 -18.55
CA GLU A 134 2.45 12.98 -18.09
C GLU A 134 2.07 14.40 -17.60
N GLU A 135 0.91 14.91 -18.05
CA GLU A 135 0.36 16.22 -17.67
C GLU A 135 -0.59 16.16 -16.45
N GLU A 136 -1.06 14.96 -16.08
CA GLU A 136 -1.97 14.73 -14.97
C GLU A 136 -1.17 14.15 -13.79
N LEU A 137 -1.08 14.91 -12.71
CA LEU A 137 -0.57 14.40 -11.44
C LEU A 137 -1.74 13.84 -10.63
N CYS A 138 -1.46 12.87 -9.77
CA CYS A 138 -2.40 12.42 -8.75
C CYS A 138 -2.94 13.61 -7.95
N ASP A 139 -4.24 13.61 -7.65
CA ASP A 139 -4.82 14.56 -6.71
C ASP A 139 -4.65 14.03 -5.29
N PHE A 140 -3.51 14.34 -4.70
CA PHE A 140 -3.16 13.90 -3.36
C PHE A 140 -3.97 14.61 -2.25
N THR A 141 -4.87 15.54 -2.61
CA THR A 141 -5.84 16.10 -1.67
C THR A 141 -7.11 15.24 -1.56
N ASP A 142 -7.35 14.35 -2.52
CA ASP A 142 -8.38 13.31 -2.43
C ASP A 142 -7.80 12.06 -1.75
N VAL A 143 -8.32 11.77 -0.56
CA VAL A 143 -7.93 10.58 0.20
C VAL A 143 -8.18 9.28 -0.57
N ASN A 144 -9.25 9.20 -1.35
CA ASN A 144 -9.54 7.98 -2.12
C ASN A 144 -8.53 7.80 -3.22
N GLU A 145 -8.10 8.89 -3.86
CA GLU A 145 -7.09 8.82 -4.90
C GLU A 145 -5.72 8.46 -4.34
N TYR A 146 -5.36 9.04 -3.19
CA TYR A 146 -4.17 8.62 -2.44
C TYR A 146 -4.19 7.12 -2.12
N ILE A 147 -5.32 6.59 -1.64
CA ILE A 147 -5.50 5.15 -1.36
C ILE A 147 -5.41 4.32 -2.65
N ASN A 148 -6.06 4.77 -3.73
CA ASN A 148 -6.05 4.06 -5.02
C ASN A 148 -4.63 3.94 -5.58
N GLU A 149 -3.78 4.94 -5.38
CA GLU A 149 -2.40 4.93 -5.84
C GLU A 149 -1.44 4.22 -4.88
N HIS A 150 -1.41 4.64 -3.61
CA HIS A 150 -0.35 4.22 -2.70
C HIS A 150 -0.67 2.96 -1.89
N VAL A 151 -1.95 2.60 -1.75
CA VAL A 151 -2.37 1.42 -0.97
C VAL A 151 -2.85 0.31 -1.90
N LYS A 152 -3.73 0.64 -2.85
CA LYS A 152 -4.30 -0.33 -3.80
C LYS A 152 -3.42 -0.51 -5.04
N GLY A 153 -2.70 0.53 -5.46
CA GLY A 153 -1.91 0.57 -6.69
C GLY A 153 -2.73 0.44 -7.98
N ILE A 154 -4.06 0.57 -7.92
CA ILE A 154 -4.92 0.43 -9.10
C ILE A 154 -4.87 1.67 -9.99
N HIS A 155 -4.47 2.81 -9.44
CA HIS A 155 -4.13 4.02 -10.17
C HIS A 155 -2.63 4.26 -10.01
N LEU A 156 -1.92 4.71 -11.04
CA LEU A 156 -0.48 4.96 -10.93
C LEU A 156 0.06 5.84 -12.06
N SER A 157 1.20 6.48 -11.82
CA SER A 157 1.94 7.21 -12.86
C SER A 157 2.43 6.29 -13.99
N TRP A 158 2.61 6.84 -15.19
CA TRP A 158 3.23 6.09 -16.30
C TRP A 158 4.58 5.47 -15.91
N ILE A 159 5.40 6.17 -15.12
CA ILE A 159 6.70 5.66 -14.64
C ILE A 159 6.53 4.38 -13.82
N ASN A 160 5.57 4.36 -12.88
CA ASN A 160 5.30 3.18 -12.07
C ASN A 160 4.77 2.01 -12.90
N LYS A 161 3.99 2.28 -13.95
CA LYS A 161 3.48 1.26 -14.86
C LYS A 161 4.63 0.56 -15.58
N GLU A 162 5.54 1.35 -16.11
CA GLU A 162 6.68 0.83 -16.87
C GLU A 162 7.65 0.07 -15.96
N ARG A 163 7.86 0.54 -14.72
CA ARG A 163 8.61 -0.20 -13.69
C ARG A 163 8.02 -1.59 -13.44
N ILE A 164 6.71 -1.71 -13.27
CA ILE A 164 6.04 -3.02 -13.11
C ILE A 164 6.21 -3.86 -14.38
N ARG A 165 6.11 -3.25 -15.58
CA ARG A 165 6.29 -3.95 -16.86
C ARG A 165 7.70 -4.54 -17.00
N GLU A 166 8.73 -3.83 -16.56
CA GLU A 166 10.12 -4.27 -16.64
C GLU A 166 10.37 -5.54 -15.84
N LEU A 167 9.67 -5.74 -14.72
CA LEU A 167 9.74 -6.96 -13.89
C LEU A 167 9.22 -8.22 -14.62
N LEU A 168 8.52 -8.07 -15.74
CA LEU A 168 8.06 -9.20 -16.56
C LEU A 168 9.13 -9.73 -17.52
N ASN A 169 10.09 -8.89 -17.90
CA ASN A 169 11.16 -9.23 -18.85
C ASN A 169 12.22 -10.11 -18.19
#